data_AF-A0A9R1SJZ5-F1
#
_entry.id   AF-A0A9R1SJZ5-F1
#
_cell.length_a   1.000
_cell.length_b   1.000
_cell.length_c   1.000
_cell.angle_alpha   90.00
_cell.angle_beta   90.00
_cell.angle_gamma   90.00
#
_symmetry.space_group_name_H-M   'P 1'
#
loop_
_entity.id
_entity.type
_entity.pdbx_description
1 polymer ?
#
loop_
_entity_poly.entity_id
_entity_poly.type
_entity_poly.pdbx_seq_one_letter_code
_entity_poly.pdbx_strand_id
1 'polypeptide(L)'
;MSPELEKCPRSLLVCEKSNFLNEKSRHDIHVSKHNFNYKISVLIPDCEALPANISSAFHSFSSYYLVRELPVYQLLEETFIESHVKKGNFYALSYNTKIDEENTIALLSSGQLILSLDKDTYEQLGLEGRPSLYNHKKAMRFVVTLDLTDKSLTPGTKRYQRVLSSLKDRLPLRYDFLLTKYNTGSDEDQTLIKLLSQYSYEEHKPAFSHHTLKNIPCPTLYPSDIQGKTLSCDPHHFLEWLGAVNLDISCENAADSFLSTYVCPEPQSSVSQALLCTVTGFISPENVFVLLQELRQYIDEPKFTPWISLTVHGFMDSPVSWGATEHGFLKGGENLYNFVCFKNQDYWLHMATGAQDGCPP
;
A
#
# COMPACT_ATOMS: atom_id res chain seq x y z
N MET A 1 -10.47 -34.30 12.25
CA MET A 1 -10.30 -33.14 11.35
C MET A 1 -9.23 -33.49 10.34
N SER A 2 -9.30 -32.97 9.10
CA SER A 2 -8.22 -33.17 8.12
C SER A 2 -6.93 -32.54 8.66
N PRO A 3 -5.77 -33.23 8.65
CA PRO A 3 -4.49 -32.66 9.08
C PRO A 3 -4.02 -31.46 8.22
N GLU A 4 -4.68 -31.19 7.08
CA GLU A 4 -4.44 -29.99 6.28
C GLU A 4 -5.15 -28.74 6.83
N LEU A 5 -6.21 -28.90 7.64
CA LEU A 5 -6.93 -27.79 8.30
C LEU A 5 -6.20 -27.31 9.57
N GLU A 6 -5.30 -28.12 10.15
CA GLU A 6 -4.50 -27.75 11.33
C GLU A 6 -3.26 -26.91 10.97
N LYS A 7 -2.90 -26.82 9.69
CA LYS A 7 -1.78 -25.99 9.24
C LYS A 7 -2.24 -24.56 9.04
N CYS A 8 -1.90 -23.69 9.99
CA CYS A 8 -2.07 -22.25 9.80
C CYS A 8 -1.39 -21.80 8.49
N PRO A 9 -2.05 -20.95 7.70
CA PRO A 9 -1.35 -20.26 6.61
C PRO A 9 -0.15 -19.52 7.21
N ARG A 10 0.98 -19.58 6.52
CA ARG A 10 2.19 -18.89 6.98
C ARG A 10 1.97 -17.39 6.76
N SER A 11 2.06 -16.57 7.80
CA SER A 11 2.18 -15.11 7.64
C SER A 11 3.58 -14.71 8.08
N LEU A 12 4.16 -13.71 7.41
CA LEU A 12 5.45 -13.16 7.79
C LEU A 12 5.20 -11.78 8.37
N LEU A 13 5.41 -11.67 9.69
CA LEU A 13 5.37 -10.42 10.41
C LEU A 13 6.79 -10.07 10.87
N VAL A 14 7.32 -8.97 10.35
CA VAL A 14 8.64 -8.46 10.68
C VAL A 14 8.49 -7.19 11.49
N CYS A 15 9.27 -7.05 12.57
CA CYS A 15 9.34 -5.83 13.38
C CYS A 15 10.80 -5.38 13.47
N GLU A 16 11.07 -4.17 13.00
CA GLU A 16 12.40 -3.57 13.00
C GLU A 16 12.40 -2.25 13.78
N LYS A 17 13.56 -1.93 14.38
CA LYS A 17 13.80 -0.64 15.01
C LYS A 17 14.84 0.13 14.22
N SER A 18 14.59 1.41 14.00
CA SER A 18 15.60 2.35 13.49
C SER A 18 15.33 3.76 14.02
N ASN A 19 16.06 4.75 13.51
CA ASN A 19 15.93 6.16 13.86
C ASN A 19 15.85 6.99 12.57
N PHE A 20 15.02 8.02 12.55
CA PHE A 20 14.83 8.89 11.37
C PHE A 20 16.07 9.70 11.02
N LEU A 21 16.94 9.99 11.98
CA LEU A 21 18.17 10.77 11.80
C LEU A 21 19.38 9.92 11.40
N ASN A 22 19.26 8.59 11.44
CA ASN A 22 20.35 7.71 11.05
C ASN A 22 20.52 7.71 9.52
N GLU A 23 21.74 7.95 9.03
CA GLU A 23 22.05 7.96 7.59
C GLU A 23 21.77 6.62 6.90
N LYS A 24 21.79 5.51 7.65
CA LYS A 24 21.48 4.17 7.14
C LYS A 24 20.00 3.80 7.24
N SER A 25 19.18 4.71 7.77
CA SER A 25 17.73 4.53 7.86
C SER A 25 17.13 4.44 6.47
N ARG A 26 16.17 3.53 6.29
CA ARG A 26 15.54 3.23 4.98
C ARG A 26 14.05 3.53 4.95
N HIS A 27 13.54 4.30 5.91
CA HIS A 27 12.11 4.59 6.05
C HIS A 27 11.51 5.18 4.76
N ASP A 28 12.25 6.06 4.07
CA ASP A 28 11.93 6.61 2.76
C ASP A 28 11.82 5.54 1.67
N ILE A 29 12.74 4.57 1.65
CA ILE A 29 12.76 3.45 0.71
C ILE A 29 11.57 2.52 0.97
N HIS A 30 11.23 2.22 2.22
CA HIS A 30 10.08 1.35 2.54
C HIS A 30 8.76 1.97 2.08
N VAL A 31 8.57 3.27 2.33
CA VAL A 31 7.37 3.99 1.87
C VAL A 31 7.32 4.07 0.35
N SER A 32 8.40 4.52 -0.30
CA SER A 32 8.44 4.69 -1.76
C SER A 32 8.29 3.39 -2.55
N LYS A 33 8.80 2.28 -2.01
CA LYS A 33 8.66 0.96 -2.66
C LYS A 33 7.27 0.35 -2.49
N HIS A 34 6.42 0.85 -1.61
CA HIS A 34 5.06 0.34 -1.47
C HIS A 34 4.10 1.13 -2.36
N ASN A 35 4.00 0.71 -3.62
CA ASN A 35 3.46 1.52 -4.71
C ASN A 35 1.95 1.76 -4.64
N PHE A 36 1.18 0.74 -4.24
CA PHE A 36 -0.28 0.75 -4.32
C PHE A 36 -0.89 0.79 -2.92
N ASN A 37 -1.22 1.98 -2.43
CA ASN A 37 -1.79 2.20 -1.09
C ASN A 37 -3.30 2.41 -1.17
N TYR A 38 -4.07 1.65 -0.38
CA TYR A 38 -5.52 1.69 -0.34
C TYR A 38 -6.07 2.44 0.88
N LYS A 39 -5.57 2.11 2.08
CA LYS A 39 -6.06 2.67 3.34
C LYS A 39 -4.90 3.10 4.21
N ILE A 40 -5.00 4.30 4.78
CA ILE A 40 -4.06 4.83 5.75
C ILE A 40 -4.80 5.11 7.04
N SER A 41 -4.25 4.66 8.16
CA SER A 41 -4.81 4.89 9.49
C SER A 41 -3.73 5.46 10.41
N VAL A 42 -4.01 6.61 11.01
CA VAL A 42 -3.12 7.31 11.94
C VAL A 42 -3.76 7.37 13.31
N LEU A 43 -3.08 6.85 14.33
CA LEU A 43 -3.51 6.92 15.73
C LEU A 43 -2.58 7.83 16.52
N ILE A 44 -3.16 8.85 17.16
CA ILE A 44 -2.45 9.84 17.98
C ILE A 44 -3.03 9.80 19.40
N PRO A 45 -2.34 9.17 20.36
CA PRO A 45 -2.69 9.24 21.79
C PRO A 45 -2.61 10.67 22.33
N ASP A 46 -3.41 10.95 23.37
CA ASP A 46 -3.50 12.25 24.07
C ASP A 46 -3.85 13.43 23.13
N CYS A 47 -4.61 13.15 22.07
CA CYS A 47 -5.00 14.13 21.07
C CYS A 47 -6.54 14.18 20.93
N GLU A 48 -7.13 15.36 21.13
CA GLU A 48 -8.58 15.56 21.02
C GLU A 48 -9.00 16.02 19.62
N ALA A 49 -8.23 16.94 19.05
CA ALA A 49 -8.54 17.63 17.81
C ALA A 49 -7.44 17.44 16.77
N LEU A 50 -7.85 17.32 15.51
CA LEU A 50 -6.95 17.14 14.38
C LEU A 50 -5.99 18.34 14.22
N PRO A 51 -4.67 18.12 14.32
CA PRO A 51 -3.68 19.18 14.12
C PRO A 51 -3.74 19.75 12.70
N ALA A 52 -3.59 21.07 12.57
CA ALA A 52 -3.79 21.77 11.30
C ALA A 52 -2.82 21.31 10.18
N ASN A 53 -1.57 21.00 10.53
CA ASN A 53 -0.56 20.53 9.59
C ASN A 53 -0.90 19.11 9.06
N ILE A 54 -1.30 18.20 9.95
CA ILE A 54 -1.76 16.86 9.59
C ILE A 54 -3.05 16.92 8.77
N SER A 55 -4.00 17.77 9.17
CA SER A 55 -5.22 18.03 8.38
C SER A 55 -4.87 18.49 6.97
N SER A 56 -3.97 19.47 6.84
CA SER A 56 -3.54 19.98 5.54
C SER A 56 -2.88 18.90 4.69
N ALA A 57 -2.09 18.01 5.31
CA ALA A 57 -1.49 16.86 4.62
C ALA A 57 -2.54 15.88 4.09
N PHE A 58 -3.59 15.56 4.85
CA PHE A 58 -4.66 14.70 4.34
C PHE A 58 -5.45 15.35 3.21
N HIS A 59 -5.71 16.66 3.30
CA HIS A 59 -6.46 17.39 2.27
C HIS A 59 -5.62 17.69 1.01
N SER A 60 -4.29 17.58 1.09
CA SER A 60 -3.40 17.76 -0.07
C SER A 60 -3.23 16.49 -0.91
N PHE A 61 -3.79 15.35 -0.47
CA PHE A 61 -3.72 14.11 -1.22
C PHE A 61 -4.37 14.28 -2.59
N SER A 62 -3.67 13.76 -3.60
CA SER A 62 -4.07 13.89 -5.00
C SER A 62 -5.38 13.13 -5.27
N SER A 63 -6.23 13.68 -6.15
CA SER A 63 -7.35 12.93 -6.71
C SER A 63 -6.84 11.71 -7.49
N TYR A 64 -7.66 10.67 -7.56
CA TYR A 64 -7.44 9.52 -8.42
C TYR A 64 -8.63 9.35 -9.38
N TYR A 65 -8.40 8.66 -10.48
CA TYR A 65 -9.38 8.50 -11.54
C TYR A 65 -9.71 7.02 -11.74
N LEU A 66 -10.98 6.69 -11.88
CA LEU A 66 -11.44 5.39 -12.34
C LEU A 66 -11.83 5.52 -13.80
N VAL A 67 -11.02 4.97 -14.71
CA VAL A 67 -11.25 5.00 -16.16
C VAL A 67 -11.80 3.67 -16.60
N ARG A 68 -12.94 3.67 -17.30
CA ARG A 68 -13.63 2.45 -17.75
C ARG A 68 -13.10 1.96 -19.09
N GLU A 69 -13.00 0.64 -19.25
CA GLU A 69 -12.72 -0.01 -20.53
C GLU A 69 -11.46 0.52 -21.25
N LEU A 70 -10.44 0.94 -20.49
CA LEU A 70 -9.20 1.49 -21.04
C LEU A 70 -8.34 0.39 -21.67
N PRO A 71 -7.99 0.50 -22.97
CA PRO A 71 -7.09 -0.46 -23.60
C PRO A 71 -5.66 -0.34 -23.06
N VAL A 72 -5.04 -1.47 -22.74
CA VAL A 72 -3.70 -1.51 -22.13
C VAL A 72 -2.63 -0.84 -23.01
N TYR A 73 -2.76 -0.93 -24.33
CA TYR A 73 -1.81 -0.33 -25.26
C TYR A 73 -1.75 1.21 -25.15
N GLN A 74 -2.78 1.88 -24.61
CA GLN A 74 -2.78 3.33 -24.42
C GLN A 74 -1.69 3.77 -23.45
N LEU A 75 -1.34 2.92 -22.48
CA LEU A 75 -0.24 3.17 -21.54
C LEU A 75 1.15 3.05 -22.21
N LEU A 76 1.20 2.50 -23.43
CA LEU A 76 2.41 2.36 -24.23
C LEU A 76 2.57 3.46 -25.28
N GLU A 77 1.58 4.34 -25.46
CA GLU A 77 1.66 5.42 -26.45
C GLU A 77 2.83 6.35 -26.11
N GLU A 78 3.60 6.74 -27.12
CA GLU A 78 4.83 7.52 -26.97
C GLU A 78 4.61 8.80 -26.15
N THR A 79 3.55 9.54 -26.48
CA THR A 79 3.17 10.77 -25.76
C THR A 79 2.90 10.53 -24.28
N PHE A 80 2.33 9.36 -23.93
CA PHE A 80 2.03 8.99 -22.56
C PHE A 80 3.30 8.60 -21.79
N ILE A 81 4.16 7.79 -22.41
CA ILE A 81 5.44 7.37 -21.82
C ILE A 81 6.31 8.58 -21.48
N GLU A 82 6.43 9.52 -22.41
CA GLU A 82 7.27 10.71 -22.20
C GLU A 82 6.71 11.68 -21.16
N SER A 83 5.38 11.85 -21.14
CA SER A 83 4.73 12.80 -20.24
C SER A 83 4.65 12.30 -18.79
N HIS A 84 4.42 11.00 -18.59
CA HIS A 84 4.08 10.44 -17.27
C HIS A 84 5.08 9.40 -16.78
N VAL A 85 5.40 8.42 -17.63
CA VAL A 85 6.19 7.26 -17.22
C VAL A 85 7.64 7.64 -16.96
N LYS A 86 8.29 8.37 -17.87
CA LYS A 86 9.67 8.84 -17.70
C LYS A 86 9.84 9.86 -16.58
N LYS A 87 8.76 10.55 -16.18
CA LYS A 87 8.79 11.51 -15.06
C LYS A 87 8.68 10.84 -13.68
N GLY A 88 8.25 9.58 -13.63
CA GLY A 88 8.28 8.76 -12.42
C GLY A 88 7.18 9.04 -11.39
N ASN A 89 6.08 9.71 -11.77
CA ASN A 89 5.06 10.17 -10.82
C ASN A 89 3.67 9.60 -11.09
N PHE A 90 3.57 8.51 -11.85
CA PHE A 90 2.30 7.97 -12.32
C PHE A 90 2.14 6.51 -11.95
N TYR A 91 0.95 6.16 -11.47
CA TYR A 91 0.60 4.82 -11.04
C TYR A 91 -0.72 4.41 -11.70
N ALA A 92 -0.78 3.16 -12.17
CA ALA A 92 -2.03 2.56 -12.65
C ALA A 92 -2.21 1.15 -12.07
N LEU A 93 -3.44 0.80 -11.73
CA LEU A 93 -3.80 -0.54 -11.28
C LEU A 93 -5.16 -0.92 -11.88
N SER A 94 -5.29 -2.13 -12.42
CA SER A 94 -6.58 -2.65 -12.88
C SER A 94 -7.54 -2.78 -11.69
N TYR A 95 -8.78 -2.34 -11.89
CA TYR A 95 -9.79 -2.27 -10.85
C TYR A 95 -10.70 -3.49 -10.86
N ASN A 96 -11.01 -4.02 -9.67
CA ASN A 96 -11.91 -5.16 -9.47
C ASN A 96 -11.49 -6.44 -10.23
N THR A 97 -10.18 -6.61 -10.45
CA THR A 97 -9.59 -7.81 -11.08
C THR A 97 -8.88 -8.65 -10.03
N LYS A 98 -9.45 -9.78 -9.63
CA LYS A 98 -8.85 -10.63 -8.60
C LYS A 98 -7.58 -11.30 -9.10
N ILE A 99 -6.48 -11.18 -8.36
CA ILE A 99 -5.17 -11.65 -8.81
C ILE A 99 -5.04 -13.18 -8.96
N ASP A 100 -5.88 -13.97 -8.31
CA ASP A 100 -5.82 -15.43 -8.46
C ASP A 100 -6.72 -15.95 -9.58
N GLU A 101 -7.71 -15.16 -10.02
CA GLU A 101 -8.77 -15.59 -10.94
C GLU A 101 -8.68 -14.90 -12.31
N GLU A 102 -8.31 -13.61 -12.35
CA GLU A 102 -8.42 -12.75 -13.52
C GLU A 102 -7.09 -12.10 -13.88
N ASN A 103 -6.95 -11.59 -15.10
CA ASN A 103 -5.76 -10.84 -15.49
C ASN A 103 -5.66 -9.51 -14.73
N THR A 104 -4.50 -9.24 -14.15
CA THR A 104 -4.25 -8.02 -13.35
C THR A 104 -3.11 -7.23 -13.96
N ILE A 105 -3.27 -5.91 -14.08
CA ILE A 105 -2.31 -5.03 -14.73
C ILE A 105 -1.93 -3.90 -13.81
N ALA A 106 -0.63 -3.63 -13.71
CA ALA A 106 -0.09 -2.56 -12.89
C ALA A 106 0.99 -1.79 -13.62
N LEU A 107 0.99 -0.47 -13.48
CA LEU A 107 2.06 0.43 -13.90
C LEU A 107 2.67 1.08 -12.67
N LEU A 108 3.97 0.88 -12.51
CA LEU A 108 4.77 1.39 -11.40
C LEU A 108 5.38 2.75 -11.75
N SER A 109 5.69 3.55 -10.73
CA SER A 109 6.45 4.80 -10.88
C SER A 109 7.86 4.59 -11.43
N SER A 110 8.44 3.39 -11.26
CA SER A 110 9.69 3.00 -11.91
C SER A 110 9.60 2.92 -13.44
N GLY A 111 8.38 2.95 -13.99
CA GLY A 111 8.09 2.79 -15.40
C GLY A 111 7.99 1.33 -15.86
N GLN A 112 7.90 0.40 -14.92
CA GLN A 112 7.61 -1.00 -15.21
C GLN A 112 6.10 -1.23 -15.31
N LEU A 113 5.66 -1.70 -16.48
CA LEU A 113 4.32 -2.22 -16.73
C LEU A 113 4.31 -3.73 -16.49
N ILE A 114 3.55 -4.18 -15.51
CA ILE A 114 3.46 -5.57 -15.07
C ILE A 114 2.10 -6.11 -15.46
N LEU A 115 2.10 -7.23 -16.18
CA LEU A 115 0.91 -7.98 -16.57
C LEU A 115 0.96 -9.34 -15.85
N SER A 116 0.05 -9.56 -14.91
CA SER A 116 -0.23 -10.88 -14.33
C SER A 116 -1.35 -11.52 -15.12
N LEU A 117 -1.02 -12.57 -15.87
CA LEU A 117 -1.86 -13.14 -16.90
C LEU A 117 -2.18 -14.60 -16.61
N ASP A 118 -3.39 -15.02 -16.96
CA ASP A 118 -3.70 -16.43 -17.11
C ASP A 118 -2.94 -17.05 -18.28
N LYS A 119 -2.91 -18.39 -18.30
CA LYS A 119 -2.19 -19.15 -19.30
C LYS A 119 -2.65 -18.84 -20.74
N ASP A 120 -3.95 -18.76 -20.96
CA ASP A 120 -4.52 -18.63 -22.31
C ASP A 120 -4.19 -17.25 -22.89
N THR A 121 -4.35 -16.20 -22.09
CA THR A 121 -4.02 -14.82 -22.42
C THR A 121 -2.51 -14.65 -22.66
N TYR A 122 -1.68 -15.27 -21.82
CA TYR A 122 -0.21 -15.24 -21.99
C TYR A 122 0.23 -15.88 -23.32
N GLU A 123 -0.28 -17.08 -23.62
CA GLU A 123 0.04 -17.79 -24.88
C GLU A 123 -0.49 -17.04 -26.11
N GLN A 124 -1.68 -16.44 -26.00
CA GLN A 124 -2.27 -15.61 -27.07
C GLN A 124 -1.53 -14.30 -27.28
N LEU A 125 -0.98 -13.66 -26.26
CA LEU A 125 -0.17 -12.44 -26.46
C LEU A 125 1.18 -12.77 -27.09
N GLY A 126 1.82 -13.87 -26.68
CA GLY A 126 3.13 -14.28 -27.18
C GLY A 126 4.26 -13.31 -26.78
N LEU A 127 4.11 -12.70 -25.60
CA LEU A 127 5.12 -11.86 -24.96
C LEU A 127 6.04 -12.70 -24.09
N GLU A 128 7.27 -12.23 -23.89
CA GLU A 128 8.24 -12.90 -23.03
C GLU A 128 7.91 -12.62 -21.56
N GLY A 129 7.59 -13.67 -20.81
CA GLY A 129 7.33 -13.60 -19.37
C GLY A 129 7.89 -14.82 -18.63
N ARG A 130 7.55 -14.91 -17.35
CA ARG A 130 7.92 -16.04 -16.48
C ARG A 130 6.68 -16.62 -15.81
N PRO A 131 6.66 -17.92 -15.47
CA PRO A 131 5.64 -18.45 -14.59
C PRO A 131 5.61 -17.67 -13.27
N SER A 132 4.41 -17.35 -12.80
CA SER A 132 4.17 -16.78 -11.46
C SER A 132 4.79 -17.66 -10.37
N LEU A 133 5.29 -17.05 -9.29
CA LEU A 133 5.72 -17.78 -8.11
C LEU A 133 4.56 -18.50 -7.40
N TYR A 134 3.34 -17.96 -7.54
CA TYR A 134 2.11 -18.44 -6.90
C TYR A 134 1.39 -19.49 -7.75
N ASN A 135 2.14 -20.47 -8.25
CA ASN A 135 1.58 -21.57 -9.02
C ASN A 135 1.46 -22.86 -8.19
N HIS A 136 0.41 -23.64 -8.48
CA HIS A 136 0.30 -25.02 -7.97
C HIS A 136 1.15 -25.98 -8.82
N LYS A 137 0.80 -27.27 -8.87
CA LYS A 137 1.56 -28.31 -9.61
C LYS A 137 1.76 -27.99 -11.11
N LYS A 138 0.93 -27.12 -11.70
CA LYS A 138 1.05 -26.66 -13.09
C LYS A 138 1.05 -25.13 -13.08
N ALA A 139 1.88 -24.54 -13.93
CA ALA A 139 1.89 -23.10 -14.16
C ALA A 139 0.61 -22.70 -14.91
N MET A 140 -0.26 -21.96 -14.23
CA MET A 140 -1.52 -21.43 -14.76
C MET A 140 -1.51 -19.90 -14.83
N ARG A 141 -0.56 -19.26 -14.14
CA ARG A 141 -0.37 -17.80 -14.13
C ARG A 141 1.05 -17.45 -14.55
N PHE A 142 1.18 -16.39 -15.33
CA PHE A 142 2.42 -15.90 -15.90
C PHE A 142 2.54 -14.39 -15.70
N VAL A 143 3.75 -13.94 -15.36
CA VAL A 143 4.05 -12.52 -15.18
C VAL A 143 4.92 -12.03 -16.33
N VAL A 144 4.43 -11.01 -17.04
CA VAL A 144 5.17 -10.28 -18.07
C VAL A 144 5.53 -8.91 -17.52
N THR A 145 6.81 -8.59 -17.45
CA THR A 145 7.32 -7.30 -16.98
C THR A 145 7.94 -6.54 -18.14
N LEU A 146 7.37 -5.38 -18.46
CA LEU A 146 7.81 -4.50 -19.53
C LEU A 146 8.37 -3.22 -18.91
N ASP A 147 9.69 -3.02 -19.00
CA ASP A 147 10.31 -1.78 -18.57
C ASP A 147 10.21 -0.74 -19.69
N LEU A 148 9.30 0.23 -19.52
CA LEU A 148 9.04 1.29 -20.50
C LEU A 148 10.14 2.36 -20.52
N THR A 149 11.08 2.31 -19.57
CA THR A 149 12.24 3.21 -19.50
C THR A 149 13.47 2.60 -20.17
N ASP A 150 13.47 1.29 -20.43
CA ASP A 150 14.57 0.60 -21.10
C ASP A 150 14.74 1.08 -22.55
N LYS A 151 16.00 1.32 -22.93
CA LYS A 151 16.40 1.68 -24.30
C LYS A 151 15.87 0.68 -25.34
N SER A 152 15.76 -0.60 -24.95
CA SER A 152 15.28 -1.66 -25.85
C SER A 152 13.78 -1.57 -26.14
N LEU A 153 13.00 -0.85 -25.33
CA LEU A 153 11.54 -0.71 -25.44
C LEU A 153 11.14 0.74 -25.76
N THR A 154 12.06 1.54 -26.29
CA THR A 154 11.77 2.89 -26.76
C THR A 154 10.90 2.87 -28.02
N PRO A 155 10.00 3.88 -28.19
CA PRO A 155 9.22 4.04 -29.41
C PRO A 155 10.09 3.95 -30.67
N GLY A 156 9.64 3.13 -31.63
CA GLY A 156 10.35 2.87 -32.89
C GLY A 156 11.28 1.65 -32.90
N THR A 157 11.60 1.05 -31.75
CA THR A 157 12.35 -0.22 -31.71
C THR A 157 11.49 -1.42 -32.14
N LYS A 158 12.13 -2.49 -32.64
CA LYS A 158 11.44 -3.74 -33.01
C LYS A 158 10.70 -4.37 -31.82
N ARG A 159 11.30 -4.31 -30.63
CA ARG A 159 10.70 -4.86 -29.40
C ARG A 159 9.46 -4.05 -29.01
N TYR A 160 9.55 -2.73 -29.00
CA TYR A 160 8.39 -1.85 -28.76
C TYR A 160 7.25 -2.12 -29.75
N GLN A 161 7.55 -2.18 -31.06
CA GLN A 161 6.54 -2.45 -32.08
C GLN A 161 5.87 -3.83 -31.90
N ARG A 162 6.65 -4.86 -31.53
CA ARG A 162 6.11 -6.20 -31.22
C ARG A 162 5.16 -6.15 -30.02
N VAL A 163 5.55 -5.49 -28.94
CA VAL A 163 4.73 -5.35 -27.72
C VAL A 163 3.45 -4.58 -28.02
N LEU A 164 3.57 -3.43 -28.69
CA LEU A 164 2.44 -2.59 -29.09
C LEU A 164 1.46 -3.37 -29.97
N SER A 165 1.94 -4.07 -31.01
CA SER A 165 1.08 -4.85 -31.90
C SER A 165 0.43 -6.04 -31.18
N SER A 166 1.11 -6.65 -30.22
CA SER A 166 0.53 -7.74 -29.41
C SER A 166 -0.66 -7.25 -28.58
N LEU A 167 -0.55 -6.08 -27.97
CA LEU A 167 -1.59 -5.50 -27.10
C LEU A 167 -2.63 -4.65 -27.84
N LYS A 168 -2.36 -4.25 -29.08
CA LYS A 168 -3.27 -3.41 -29.90
C LYS A 168 -4.00 -4.21 -30.97
N ASP A 169 -3.29 -5.06 -31.71
CA ASP A 169 -3.82 -5.73 -32.90
C ASP A 169 -4.18 -7.19 -32.62
N ARG A 170 -3.35 -7.90 -31.85
CA ARG A 170 -3.50 -9.36 -31.62
C ARG A 170 -4.56 -9.66 -30.57
N LEU A 171 -4.39 -9.11 -29.37
CA LEU A 171 -5.35 -9.26 -28.29
C LEU A 171 -5.52 -7.90 -27.58
N PRO A 172 -6.52 -7.09 -28.00
CA PRO A 172 -6.77 -5.78 -27.41
C PRO A 172 -7.40 -5.93 -26.03
N LEU A 173 -6.54 -6.07 -25.02
CA LEU A 173 -6.94 -6.14 -23.62
C LEU A 173 -7.50 -4.79 -23.15
N ARG A 174 -8.65 -4.83 -22.48
CA ARG A 174 -9.34 -3.66 -21.90
C ARG A 174 -9.72 -3.95 -20.46
N TYR A 175 -9.50 -2.99 -19.58
CA TYR A 175 -9.85 -3.09 -18.17
C TYR A 175 -10.30 -1.74 -17.64
N ASP A 176 -11.01 -1.76 -16.53
CA ASP A 176 -11.17 -0.59 -15.70
C ASP A 176 -9.86 -0.33 -14.95
N PHE A 177 -9.39 0.91 -14.91
CA PHE A 177 -8.13 1.28 -14.26
C PHE A 177 -8.34 2.37 -13.22
N LEU A 178 -7.74 2.16 -12.05
CA LEU A 178 -7.43 3.23 -11.11
C LEU A 178 -6.13 3.89 -11.55
N LEU A 179 -6.18 5.20 -11.80
CA LEU A 179 -5.03 6.03 -12.17
C LEU A 179 -4.80 7.08 -11.09
N THR A 180 -3.56 7.24 -10.66
CA THR A 180 -3.17 8.36 -9.80
C THR A 180 -1.84 8.94 -10.24
N LYS A 181 -1.69 10.24 -10.06
CA LYS A 181 -0.46 10.97 -10.36
C LYS A 181 -0.10 11.83 -9.16
N TYR A 182 1.16 11.78 -8.74
CA TYR A 182 1.66 12.73 -7.76
C TYR A 182 1.96 14.07 -8.44
N ASN A 183 1.24 15.12 -8.01
CA ASN A 183 1.36 16.46 -8.56
C ASN A 183 2.56 17.19 -7.95
N THR A 184 3.58 17.48 -8.77
CA THR A 184 4.77 18.24 -8.34
C THR A 184 4.68 19.75 -8.61
N GLY A 185 3.54 20.25 -9.09
CA GLY A 185 3.35 21.66 -9.46
C GLY A 185 2.20 21.86 -10.45
N SER A 186 1.79 23.12 -10.62
CA SER A 186 0.57 23.63 -11.29
C SER A 186 0.50 23.47 -12.81
N ASP A 187 1.01 22.37 -13.37
CA ASP A 187 0.76 22.06 -14.78
C ASP A 187 -0.48 21.18 -14.87
N GLU A 188 -1.55 21.70 -15.47
CA GLU A 188 -2.64 20.86 -15.98
C GLU A 188 -2.04 19.83 -16.96
N ASP A 189 -2.05 18.55 -16.61
CA ASP A 189 -1.56 17.49 -17.51
C ASP A 189 -2.50 17.35 -18.71
N GLN A 190 -2.24 18.14 -19.75
CA GLN A 190 -2.96 18.05 -21.00
C GLN A 190 -2.95 16.64 -21.57
N THR A 191 -1.87 15.87 -21.35
CA THR A 191 -1.77 14.46 -21.80
C THR A 191 -2.73 13.55 -21.04
N LEU A 192 -2.84 13.68 -19.71
CA LEU A 192 -3.77 12.86 -18.92
C LEU A 192 -5.22 13.27 -19.22
N ILE A 193 -5.51 14.57 -19.28
CA ILE A 193 -6.84 15.09 -19.64
C ILE A 193 -7.23 14.61 -21.06
N LYS A 194 -6.29 14.62 -22.01
CA LYS A 194 -6.52 14.07 -23.36
C LYS A 194 -6.79 12.58 -23.35
N LEU A 195 -6.15 11.80 -22.47
CA LEU A 195 -6.47 10.38 -22.30
C LEU A 195 -7.86 10.22 -21.70
N LEU A 196 -8.14 10.90 -20.58
CA LEU A 196 -9.41 10.82 -19.87
C LEU A 196 -10.60 11.22 -20.75
N SER A 197 -10.47 12.28 -21.55
CA SER A 197 -11.53 12.74 -22.47
C SER A 197 -11.90 11.73 -23.58
N GLN A 198 -11.09 10.71 -23.83
CA GLN A 198 -11.38 9.66 -24.81
C GLN A 198 -12.22 8.52 -24.23
N TYR A 199 -12.38 8.46 -22.91
CA TYR A 199 -13.04 7.35 -22.20
C TYR A 199 -14.02 7.86 -21.15
N SER A 200 -14.88 6.97 -20.65
CA SER A 200 -15.68 7.27 -19.47
C SER A 200 -14.78 7.20 -18.24
N TYR A 201 -14.78 8.25 -17.43
CA TYR A 201 -14.00 8.29 -16.20
C TYR A 201 -14.78 8.94 -15.05
N GLU A 202 -14.40 8.58 -13.84
CA GLU A 202 -14.87 9.17 -12.60
C GLU A 202 -13.66 9.73 -11.83
N GLU A 203 -13.69 11.00 -11.44
CA GLU A 203 -12.69 11.56 -10.53
C GLU A 203 -13.15 11.36 -9.08
N HIS A 204 -12.25 10.81 -8.26
CA HIS A 204 -12.49 10.53 -6.86
C HIS A 204 -11.41 11.19 -6.00
N LYS A 205 -11.83 11.73 -4.86
CA LYS A 205 -10.90 12.14 -3.81
C LYS A 205 -10.82 11.05 -2.74
N PRO A 206 -9.63 10.82 -2.13
CA PRO A 206 -9.53 9.92 -0.99
C PRO A 206 -10.52 10.31 0.11
N ALA A 207 -11.30 9.35 0.58
CA ALA A 207 -12.31 9.55 1.60
C ALA A 207 -11.62 9.69 2.96
N PHE A 208 -11.69 10.88 3.55
CA PHE A 208 -11.12 11.18 4.86
C PHE A 208 -12.18 11.13 5.96
N SER A 209 -11.84 10.49 7.08
CA SER A 209 -12.63 10.47 8.30
C SER A 209 -11.71 10.55 9.51
N HIS A 210 -12.20 11.12 10.61
CA HIS A 210 -11.50 11.08 11.88
C HIS A 210 -12.52 10.88 13.00
N HIS A 211 -12.08 10.24 14.08
CA HIS A 211 -12.87 10.03 15.28
C HIS A 211 -11.99 10.13 16.52
N THR A 212 -12.58 10.68 17.58
CA THR A 212 -11.92 10.80 18.88
C THR A 212 -12.41 9.68 19.78
N LEU A 213 -11.50 8.77 20.10
CA LEU A 213 -11.71 7.68 21.04
C LEU A 213 -11.52 8.21 22.46
N LYS A 214 -12.33 7.76 23.41
CA LYS A 214 -12.29 8.20 24.81
C LYS A 214 -12.00 7.02 25.72
N ASN A 215 -11.18 7.26 26.75
CA ASN A 215 -10.86 6.31 27.80
C ASN A 215 -10.41 4.94 27.25
N ILE A 216 -9.49 4.94 26.29
CA ILE A 216 -9.00 3.69 25.70
C ILE A 216 -7.86 3.11 26.53
N PRO A 217 -7.88 1.80 26.81
CA PRO A 217 -6.70 1.10 27.28
C PRO A 217 -5.67 1.08 26.14
N CYS A 218 -4.45 1.50 26.44
CA CYS A 218 -3.40 1.72 25.46
C CYS A 218 -2.12 0.98 25.89
N PRO A 219 -1.59 0.05 25.07
CA PRO A 219 -0.35 -0.64 25.37
C PRO A 219 0.80 0.34 25.54
N THR A 220 1.64 0.07 26.54
CA THR A 220 2.81 0.88 26.85
C THR A 220 3.95 0.45 25.94
N LEU A 221 4.57 1.43 25.26
CA LEU A 221 5.70 1.19 24.35
C LEU A 221 6.91 2.02 24.77
N TYR A 222 8.06 1.37 24.82
CA TYR A 222 9.36 2.00 25.06
C TYR A 222 10.27 1.79 23.86
N PRO A 223 10.83 2.86 23.26
CA PRO A 223 11.58 2.76 22.00
C PRO A 223 12.72 1.74 22.00
N SER A 224 13.34 1.47 23.15
CA SER A 224 14.46 0.54 23.30
C SER A 224 14.07 -0.94 23.47
N ASP A 225 12.83 -1.24 23.86
CA ASP A 225 12.37 -2.60 24.16
C ASP A 225 11.41 -3.10 23.08
N ILE A 226 11.95 -3.35 21.88
CA ILE A 226 11.19 -3.84 20.72
C ILE A 226 10.63 -5.26 20.91
N GLN A 227 11.24 -6.08 21.77
CA GLN A 227 10.80 -7.46 22.00
C GLN A 227 9.76 -7.58 23.11
N GLY A 228 9.36 -6.47 23.74
CA GLY A 228 8.39 -6.48 24.83
C GLY A 228 8.80 -7.34 26.02
N LYS A 229 10.10 -7.41 26.34
CA LYS A 229 10.62 -8.32 27.37
C LYS A 229 10.56 -7.75 28.78
N THR A 230 10.49 -6.43 28.89
CA THR A 230 10.68 -5.74 30.18
C THR A 230 9.58 -4.72 30.47
N LEU A 231 9.41 -3.75 29.58
CA LEU A 231 8.61 -2.55 29.82
C LEU A 231 7.62 -2.29 28.69
N SER A 232 7.90 -2.75 27.46
CA SER A 232 6.98 -2.61 26.34
C SER A 232 6.05 -3.82 26.24
N CYS A 233 4.89 -3.60 25.62
CA CYS A 233 4.10 -4.67 25.02
C CYS A 233 4.88 -5.35 23.89
N ASP A 234 4.60 -6.64 23.67
CA ASP A 234 5.05 -7.36 22.48
C ASP A 234 4.52 -6.67 21.20
N PRO A 235 5.38 -6.47 20.18
CA PRO A 235 5.03 -5.70 18.99
C PRO A 235 3.91 -6.33 18.15
N HIS A 236 3.76 -7.66 18.18
CA HIS A 236 2.74 -8.36 17.41
C HIS A 236 1.37 -8.20 18.07
N HIS A 237 1.30 -8.33 19.41
CA HIS A 237 0.08 -8.02 20.16
C HIS A 237 -0.29 -6.53 20.04
N PHE A 238 0.69 -5.62 19.99
CA PHE A 238 0.43 -4.20 19.72
C PHE A 238 -0.21 -3.99 18.35
N LEU A 239 0.30 -4.65 17.29
CA LEU A 239 -0.27 -4.56 15.95
C LEU A 239 -1.69 -5.12 15.88
N GLU A 240 -1.96 -6.23 16.58
CA GLU A 240 -3.31 -6.79 16.71
C GLU A 240 -4.25 -5.79 17.39
N TRP A 241 -3.83 -5.20 18.51
CA TRP A 241 -4.58 -4.15 19.22
C TRP A 241 -4.84 -2.93 18.35
N LEU A 242 -3.86 -2.50 17.57
CA LEU A 242 -4.04 -1.40 16.63
C LEU A 242 -5.09 -1.75 15.57
N GLY A 243 -5.11 -2.99 15.10
CA GLY A 243 -6.16 -3.52 14.21
C GLY A 243 -7.54 -3.47 14.87
N ALA A 244 -7.65 -3.91 16.13
CA ALA A 244 -8.90 -3.86 16.90
C ALA A 244 -9.41 -2.43 17.08
N VAL A 245 -8.53 -1.49 17.45
CA VAL A 245 -8.87 -0.06 17.57
C VAL A 245 -9.35 0.53 16.25
N ASN A 246 -8.70 0.18 15.13
CA ASN A 246 -9.11 0.63 13.79
C ASN A 246 -10.50 0.12 13.34
N LEU A 247 -10.97 -0.97 13.96
CA LEU A 247 -12.27 -1.59 13.69
C LEU A 247 -13.31 -1.23 14.75
N ASP A 248 -13.00 -0.30 15.67
CA ASP A 248 -13.86 0.08 16.80
C ASP A 248 -14.23 -1.11 17.70
N ILE A 249 -13.30 -2.05 17.87
CA ILE A 249 -13.48 -3.22 18.73
C ILE A 249 -13.04 -2.85 20.15
N SER A 250 -13.98 -2.90 21.09
CA SER A 250 -13.72 -2.66 22.51
C SER A 250 -12.88 -3.77 23.13
N CYS A 251 -11.94 -3.38 23.99
CA CYS A 251 -11.14 -4.26 24.84
C CYS A 251 -11.81 -4.54 26.20
N GLU A 252 -13.08 -4.16 26.37
CA GLU A 252 -13.85 -4.40 27.60
C GLU A 252 -14.23 -5.88 27.72
N ASN A 253 -13.36 -6.65 28.39
CA ASN A 253 -13.65 -8.03 28.79
C ASN A 253 -14.43 -8.05 30.11
N ALA A 254 -15.67 -7.54 30.06
CA ALA A 254 -16.57 -7.56 31.21
C ALA A 254 -17.02 -9.01 31.50
N ALA A 255 -16.95 -9.44 32.76
CA ALA A 255 -17.21 -10.83 33.16
C ALA A 255 -18.64 -11.31 32.89
N ASP A 256 -19.56 -10.39 32.63
CA ASP A 256 -20.96 -10.60 32.26
C ASP A 256 -21.21 -10.57 30.74
N SER A 257 -20.21 -10.19 29.94
CA SER A 257 -20.27 -10.17 28.48
C SER A 257 -19.72 -11.47 27.88
N PHE A 258 -20.57 -12.21 27.18
CA PHE A 258 -20.18 -13.36 26.37
C PHE A 258 -19.76 -12.97 24.94
N LEU A 259 -19.67 -11.67 24.64
CA LEU A 259 -19.51 -11.14 23.28
C LEU A 259 -18.05 -11.12 22.81
N SER A 260 -17.09 -10.82 23.70
CA SER A 260 -15.68 -10.69 23.35
C SER A 260 -14.79 -11.09 24.52
N THR A 261 -13.82 -11.96 24.25
CA THR A 261 -12.72 -12.28 25.17
C THR A 261 -11.47 -11.46 24.87
N TYR A 262 -11.56 -10.49 23.95
CA TYR A 262 -10.44 -9.67 23.54
C TYR A 262 -10.05 -8.71 24.66
N VAL A 263 -8.76 -8.66 25.00
CA VAL A 263 -8.22 -7.83 26.08
C VAL A 263 -7.08 -7.00 25.52
N CYS A 264 -6.96 -5.76 25.99
CA CYS A 264 -5.83 -4.92 25.64
C CYS A 264 -4.51 -5.55 26.15
N PRO A 265 -3.46 -5.62 25.32
CA PRO A 265 -2.18 -6.19 25.70
C PRO A 265 -1.52 -5.48 26.90
N GLU A 266 -0.90 -6.26 27.78
CA GLU A 266 -0.10 -5.77 28.91
C GLU A 266 1.39 -5.63 28.52
N PRO A 267 2.14 -4.67 29.10
CA PRO A 267 1.69 -3.64 30.05
C PRO A 267 0.91 -2.51 29.37
N GLN A 268 -0.19 -2.05 29.99
CA GLN A 268 -1.02 -0.98 29.46
C GLN A 268 -1.13 0.25 30.37
N SER A 269 -1.56 1.37 29.78
CA SER A 269 -1.91 2.60 30.47
C SER A 269 -3.24 3.13 29.93
N SER A 270 -3.99 3.87 30.76
CA SER A 270 -5.24 4.49 30.31
C SER A 270 -4.94 5.81 29.63
N VAL A 271 -5.40 5.96 28.39
CA VAL A 271 -5.35 7.21 27.64
C VAL A 271 -6.74 7.84 27.64
N SER A 272 -6.85 9.07 28.11
CA SER A 272 -8.15 9.76 28.23
C SER A 272 -8.80 10.00 26.88
N GLN A 273 -7.98 10.30 25.86
CA GLN A 273 -8.43 10.56 24.51
C GLN A 273 -7.37 10.21 23.48
N ALA A 274 -7.78 9.63 22.36
CA ALA A 274 -6.92 9.39 21.22
C ALA A 274 -7.65 9.77 19.92
N LEU A 275 -6.91 10.37 19.00
CA LEU A 275 -7.44 10.71 17.68
C LEU A 275 -7.06 9.60 16.70
N LEU A 276 -8.06 9.01 16.06
CA LEU A 276 -7.86 8.07 14.97
C LEU A 276 -8.35 8.70 13.66
N CYS A 277 -7.43 8.87 12.72
CA CYS A 277 -7.69 9.39 11.38
C CYS A 277 -7.57 8.26 10.37
N THR A 278 -8.51 8.17 9.43
CA THR A 278 -8.49 7.18 8.36
C THR A 278 -8.74 7.85 7.01
N VAL A 279 -7.88 7.53 6.04
CA VAL A 279 -8.07 7.87 4.63
C VAL A 279 -8.17 6.60 3.81
N THR A 280 -9.15 6.52 2.91
CA THR A 280 -9.33 5.38 2.00
C THR A 280 -9.48 5.85 0.56
N GLY A 281 -8.79 5.21 -0.38
CA GLY A 281 -8.81 5.57 -1.80
C GLY A 281 -7.61 5.00 -2.52
N PHE A 282 -7.18 5.62 -3.63
CA PHE A 282 -5.92 5.26 -4.27
C PHE A 282 -4.85 6.31 -3.97
N ILE A 283 -3.94 5.99 -3.04
CA ILE A 283 -3.03 6.96 -2.43
C ILE A 283 -1.59 6.70 -2.92
N SER A 284 -0.92 7.76 -3.40
CA SER A 284 0.44 7.64 -3.89
C SER A 284 1.46 7.55 -2.73
N PRO A 285 2.59 6.83 -2.89
CA PRO A 285 3.62 6.72 -1.87
C PRO A 285 4.20 8.07 -1.42
N GLU A 286 4.27 9.04 -2.33
CA GLU A 286 4.79 10.38 -2.03
C GLU A 286 3.87 11.14 -1.07
N ASN A 287 2.56 11.02 -1.24
CA ASN A 287 1.58 11.57 -0.29
C ASN A 287 1.73 10.93 1.10
N VAL A 288 1.97 9.62 1.16
CA VAL A 288 2.26 8.93 2.43
C VAL A 288 3.55 9.44 3.06
N PHE A 289 4.60 9.66 2.25
CA PHE A 289 5.87 10.18 2.73
C PHE A 289 5.73 11.59 3.30
N VAL A 290 4.99 12.49 2.63
CA VAL A 290 4.68 13.83 3.13
C VAL A 290 3.96 13.74 4.48
N LEU A 291 2.93 12.89 4.59
CA LEU A 291 2.23 12.66 5.85
C LEU A 291 3.18 12.15 6.95
N LEU A 292 4.05 11.19 6.65
CA LEU A 292 5.03 10.68 7.60
C LEU A 292 5.97 11.79 8.11
N GLN A 293 6.41 12.71 7.24
CA GLN A 293 7.23 13.85 7.66
C GLN A 293 6.44 14.82 8.56
N GLU A 294 5.17 15.09 8.25
CA GLU A 294 4.31 15.93 9.10
C GLU A 294 4.06 15.31 10.47
N LEU A 295 3.86 13.98 10.54
CA LEU A 295 3.73 13.26 11.82
C LEU A 295 5.03 13.30 12.62
N ARG A 296 6.18 13.17 11.94
CA ARG A 296 7.51 13.27 12.56
C ARG A 296 7.78 14.67 13.13
N GLN A 297 7.41 15.73 12.41
CA GLN A 297 7.51 17.09 12.94
C GLN A 297 6.56 17.30 14.11
N TYR A 298 5.33 16.79 14.00
CA TYR A 298 4.33 16.92 15.04
C TYR A 298 4.75 16.25 16.35
N ILE A 299 5.38 15.07 16.33
CA ILE A 299 5.81 14.38 17.56
C ILE A 299 7.08 14.98 18.19
N ASP A 300 7.89 15.70 17.41
CA ASP A 300 9.12 16.34 17.89
C ASP A 300 8.83 17.55 18.79
N GLU A 301 7.68 18.20 18.58
CA GLU A 301 7.23 19.29 19.45
C GLU A 301 7.00 18.80 20.90
N PRO A 302 7.21 19.66 21.92
CA PRO A 302 7.01 19.29 23.31
C PRO A 302 5.52 19.08 23.63
N LYS A 303 5.07 17.82 23.66
CA LYS A 303 3.70 17.41 24.02
C LYS A 303 3.69 16.11 24.81
N PHE A 304 2.52 15.69 25.33
CA PHE A 304 2.40 14.49 26.18
C PHE A 304 2.45 13.18 25.38
N THR A 305 1.89 13.17 24.16
CA THR A 305 1.81 12.03 23.24
C THR A 305 3.11 11.23 23.13
N PRO A 306 3.22 10.02 23.70
CA PRO A 306 4.49 9.27 23.79
C PRO A 306 4.96 8.71 22.43
N TRP A 307 4.01 8.35 21.57
CA TRP A 307 4.23 7.78 20.25
C TRP A 307 3.06 8.09 19.33
N ILE A 308 3.25 7.95 18.02
CA ILE A 308 2.21 8.06 17.00
C ILE A 308 2.30 6.85 16.09
N SER A 309 1.17 6.28 15.69
CA SER A 309 1.14 5.15 14.77
C SER A 309 0.61 5.55 13.40
N LEU A 310 1.29 5.16 12.33
CA LEU A 310 0.89 5.29 10.92
C LEU A 310 0.83 3.88 10.31
N THR A 311 -0.36 3.39 10.05
CA THR A 311 -0.59 2.12 9.34
C THR A 311 -0.98 2.39 7.90
N VAL A 312 -0.39 1.65 6.98
CA VAL A 312 -0.68 1.75 5.55
C VAL A 312 -0.97 0.36 5.01
N HIS A 313 -2.18 0.18 4.50
CA HIS A 313 -2.63 -1.03 3.83
C HIS A 313 -2.56 -0.84 2.32
N GLY A 314 -1.97 -1.79 1.64
CA GLY A 314 -1.99 -1.89 0.19
C GLY A 314 -3.28 -2.50 -0.35
N PHE A 315 -3.37 -2.56 -1.68
CA PHE A 315 -4.40 -3.34 -2.36
C PHE A 315 -4.10 -4.84 -2.24
N MET A 316 -5.13 -5.63 -1.92
CA MET A 316 -5.03 -7.09 -1.86
C MET A 316 -4.83 -7.70 -3.26
N ASP A 317 -5.52 -7.17 -4.27
CA ASP A 317 -5.47 -7.65 -5.66
C ASP A 317 -4.42 -6.87 -6.49
N SER A 318 -3.25 -6.68 -5.92
CA SER A 318 -2.12 -6.03 -6.58
C SER A 318 -1.15 -7.09 -7.13
N PRO A 319 -0.64 -6.99 -8.38
CA PRO A 319 0.35 -7.93 -8.92
C PRO A 319 1.73 -7.80 -8.26
N VAL A 320 1.95 -6.72 -7.50
CA VAL A 320 3.20 -6.49 -6.77
C VAL A 320 2.97 -5.91 -5.38
N SER A 321 3.82 -6.27 -4.43
CA SER A 321 3.80 -5.71 -3.08
C SER A 321 4.89 -4.64 -2.95
N TRP A 322 6.08 -5.00 -2.45
CA TRP A 322 7.20 -4.08 -2.30
C TRP A 322 8.10 -4.05 -3.54
N GLY A 323 8.30 -2.87 -4.09
CA GLY A 323 9.08 -2.62 -5.30
C GLY A 323 8.42 -3.31 -6.49
N ALA A 324 9.09 -4.33 -7.02
CA ALA A 324 8.59 -5.16 -8.11
C ALA A 324 8.50 -6.65 -7.71
N THR A 325 8.45 -6.93 -6.41
CA THR A 325 8.24 -8.30 -5.90
C THR A 325 6.81 -8.71 -6.20
N GLU A 326 6.65 -9.94 -6.69
CA GLU A 326 5.34 -10.48 -7.05
C GLU A 326 4.51 -10.67 -5.79
N HIS A 327 3.26 -10.22 -5.81
CA HIS A 327 2.30 -10.44 -4.73
C HIS A 327 1.26 -11.47 -5.14
N GLY A 328 0.83 -12.30 -4.19
CA GLY A 328 -0.22 -13.28 -4.40
C GLY A 328 -1.24 -13.24 -3.28
N PHE A 329 -2.51 -13.55 -3.60
CA PHE A 329 -3.58 -13.52 -2.62
C PHE A 329 -3.71 -14.86 -1.88
N LEU A 330 -3.74 -16.00 -2.58
CA LEU A 330 -3.87 -17.36 -2.03
C LEU A 330 -4.99 -17.50 -0.98
N LYS A 331 -4.67 -17.36 0.31
CA LYS A 331 -5.61 -17.41 1.45
C LYS A 331 -5.67 -16.08 2.22
N GLY A 332 -4.84 -15.10 1.87
CA GLY A 332 -4.77 -13.77 2.47
C GLY A 332 -3.76 -12.90 1.73
N GLY A 333 -4.24 -11.80 1.13
CA GLY A 333 -3.43 -10.77 0.45
C GLY A 333 -2.86 -9.75 1.43
N GLU A 334 -2.17 -10.23 2.46
CA GLU A 334 -1.55 -9.37 3.47
C GLU A 334 -0.45 -8.51 2.82
N ASN A 335 -0.68 -7.20 2.75
CA ASN A 335 0.26 -6.23 2.22
C ASN A 335 0.12 -4.92 3.02
N LEU A 336 0.77 -4.86 4.18
CA LEU A 336 0.72 -3.67 5.03
C LEU A 336 2.05 -3.41 5.72
N TYR A 337 2.27 -2.14 6.05
CA TYR A 337 3.30 -1.73 6.99
C TYR A 337 2.77 -0.74 8.01
N ASN A 338 3.44 -0.65 9.15
CA ASN A 338 3.12 0.27 10.21
C ASN A 338 4.39 0.92 10.76
N PHE A 339 4.38 2.24 10.86
CA PHE A 339 5.36 3.01 11.61
C PHE A 339 4.80 3.36 12.99
N VAL A 340 5.55 3.06 14.04
CA VAL A 340 5.36 3.65 15.37
C VAL A 340 6.48 4.66 15.57
N CYS A 341 6.15 5.94 15.50
CA CYS A 341 7.10 7.05 15.67
C CYS A 341 7.17 7.45 17.15
N PHE A 342 8.38 7.65 17.68
CA PHE A 342 8.61 8.08 19.07
C PHE A 342 9.25 9.48 19.11
N LYS A 343 9.12 10.17 20.26
CA LYS A 343 9.67 11.54 20.45
C LYS A 343 11.18 11.64 20.24
N ASN A 344 11.93 10.58 20.52
CA ASN A 344 13.38 10.56 20.36
C ASN A 344 13.83 10.30 18.91
N GLN A 345 12.93 10.46 17.93
CA GLN A 345 13.14 10.16 16.52
C GLN A 345 13.40 8.68 16.22
N ASP A 346 13.27 7.79 17.21
CA ASP A 346 13.22 6.35 16.94
C ASP A 346 11.87 6.01 16.28
N TYR A 347 11.88 4.94 15.48
CA TYR A 347 10.66 4.32 15.01
C TYR A 347 10.74 2.81 15.05
N TRP A 348 9.57 2.18 15.22
CA TRP A 348 9.38 0.77 14.91
C TRP A 348 8.69 0.65 13.55
N LEU A 349 9.15 -0.29 12.73
CA LEU A 349 8.57 -0.64 11.46
C LEU A 349 8.04 -2.06 11.54
N HIS A 350 6.72 -2.21 11.51
CA HIS A 350 6.09 -3.50 11.31
C HIS A 350 5.80 -3.69 9.82
N MET A 351 6.08 -4.86 9.28
CA MET A 351 5.72 -5.25 7.92
C MET A 351 5.01 -6.59 7.99
N ALA A 352 3.80 -6.65 7.46
CA ALA A 352 3.04 -7.89 7.33
C ALA A 352 2.91 -8.22 5.83
N THR A 353 3.43 -9.38 5.46
CA THR A 353 3.41 -9.87 4.08
C THR A 353 2.83 -11.28 4.03
N GLY A 354 2.20 -11.62 2.91
CA GLY A 354 1.70 -12.96 2.65
C GLY A 354 2.80 -14.03 2.71
N ALA A 355 2.39 -15.28 2.93
CA ALA A 355 3.23 -16.47 3.12
C ALA A 355 4.43 -16.62 2.17
N GLN A 356 4.24 -16.17 0.94
CA GLN A 356 5.11 -16.39 -0.21
C GLN A 356 5.61 -15.07 -0.81
N ASP A 357 5.21 -13.93 -0.24
CA ASP A 357 5.66 -12.61 -0.66
C ASP A 357 7.10 -12.35 -0.20
N GLY A 358 7.80 -11.49 -0.95
CA GLY A 358 9.10 -10.97 -0.54
C GLY A 358 8.94 -9.82 0.46
N CYS A 359 9.43 -10.00 1.69
CA CYS A 359 9.59 -8.88 2.64
C CYS A 359 10.92 -8.15 2.37
N PRO A 360 10.92 -6.82 2.17
CA PRO A 360 12.16 -6.06 2.02
C PRO A 360 12.93 -5.98 3.35
N PRO A 361 14.27 -5.83 3.30
CA PRO A 361 15.15 -5.67 4.47
C PRO A 361 15.52 -4.21 4.78
#